data_AF-A0A7R7XEJ9-F1
#
_entry.id   AF-A0A7R7XEJ9-F1
#
_cell.length_a   1.000
_cell.length_b   1.000
_cell.length_c   1.000
_cell.angle_alpha   90.00
_cell.angle_beta   90.00
_cell.angle_gamma   90.00
#
_symmetry.space_group_name_H-M   'P 1'
#
loop_
_entity.id
_entity.type
_entity.pdbx_description
1 polymer ?
#
loop_
_entity_poly.entity_id
_entity_poly.type
_entity_poly.pdbx_seq_one_letter_code
_entity_poly.pdbx_strand_id
1 'polypeptide(L)'
;MEELRNAARGALQQPTPALIPESILSNITVPAAVDQLWQEISTRDNSDHAKILEDLLVAQGFLSGKTRESVSDADRAAINRLYGWASRIALPAPVFAETPEEPSPEAQEESRQRSTLAISVISSLAKLLPIEDAEPLYDVIIALTSFTSEQDEWTTHETYTTSTTLLNDFVERSEGSHFWATAESLLKTRIRPLFAKTKNPAITESGRKNFHPIPLPRFDMSILDPETKPWKTYDVYITTVYSWIVNQYKSTDRERFEAHFSLLVPPILTMIDDDSLPFKRHGCILLSQFLIPIQESKSDILRRTNLSSVFEDAIRPCFHSLPTITPEVDSIKLLAAAYPALRSLLQTSYRPALTQASQYSSIKHTKDKEAFISATTKTLRDHLIPSFHHISSADITSTSTFASFPHPRLSTLLLNEIAITCADLGVHTTKYLQDIIPLVYSTLSNMFGTTHPPLLISAVSVLRALILNAYPRIWRWRGEILGAICSCWVNVLDDEEESKTTGTKAPKDKASAPSSGDESKTAELTRLKKELQGSIYLLRYALENPAHVDNDEGQRGAKENIGREIQMLVDADESLKECLLADVYPDDGNYFGVGSGF
;
A
#
# COMPACT_ATOMS: atom_id res chain seq x y z
N MET A 1 -29.16 16.51 -36.22
CA MET A 1 -28.33 15.29 -36.12
C MET A 1 -27.11 15.34 -37.04
N GLU A 2 -27.25 15.56 -38.36
CA GLU A 2 -26.08 15.65 -39.26
C GLU A 2 -25.11 16.81 -38.91
N GLU A 3 -25.63 17.95 -38.44
CA GLU A 3 -24.80 19.08 -37.96
C GLU A 3 -23.99 18.71 -36.70
N LEU A 4 -24.57 17.96 -35.75
CA LEU A 4 -23.86 17.42 -34.59
C LEU A 4 -22.76 16.45 -35.00
N ARG A 5 -23.02 15.61 -36.02
CA ARG A 5 -22.00 14.69 -36.56
C ARG A 5 -20.87 15.41 -37.24
N ASN A 6 -21.16 16.45 -38.02
CA ASN A 6 -20.12 17.26 -38.63
C ASN A 6 -19.26 17.95 -37.56
N ALA A 7 -19.87 18.43 -36.47
CA ALA A 7 -19.13 18.94 -35.31
C ALA A 7 -18.30 17.85 -34.62
N ALA A 8 -18.84 16.65 -34.44
CA ALA A 8 -18.13 15.50 -33.86
C ALA A 8 -16.93 15.08 -34.72
N ARG A 9 -17.09 14.97 -36.05
CA ARG A 9 -16.00 14.70 -37.01
C ARG A 9 -14.93 15.79 -36.97
N GLY A 10 -15.33 17.05 -36.80
CA GLY A 10 -14.39 18.16 -36.63
C GLY A 10 -13.60 18.08 -35.33
N ALA A 11 -14.23 17.64 -34.23
CA ALA A 11 -13.57 17.43 -32.94
C ALA A 11 -12.57 16.25 -32.99
N LEU A 12 -12.89 15.17 -33.73
CA LEU A 12 -12.00 14.02 -33.93
C LEU A 12 -10.76 14.32 -34.79
N GLN A 13 -10.78 15.40 -35.59
CA GLN A 13 -9.61 15.83 -36.37
C GLN A 13 -8.58 16.61 -35.55
N GLN A 14 -8.89 16.95 -34.30
CA GLN A 14 -7.94 17.61 -33.41
C GLN A 14 -6.97 16.59 -32.79
N PRO A 15 -5.71 16.97 -32.51
CA PRO A 15 -4.69 16.06 -31.95
C PRO A 15 -5.03 15.53 -30.55
N THR A 16 -6.02 16.11 -29.89
CA THR A 16 -6.62 15.55 -28.66
C THR A 16 -8.13 15.67 -28.84
N PRO A 17 -8.87 14.56 -28.97
CA PRO A 17 -10.31 14.62 -29.15
C PRO A 17 -10.95 15.16 -27.87
N ALA A 18 -11.29 16.44 -27.91
CA ALA A 18 -11.98 17.15 -26.82
C ALA A 18 -13.50 17.06 -27.02
N LEU A 19 -14.24 17.24 -25.91
CA LEU A 19 -15.69 17.44 -25.96
C LEU A 19 -16.03 18.56 -26.95
N ILE A 20 -17.16 18.43 -27.65
CA ILE A 20 -17.62 19.47 -28.58
C ILE A 20 -17.81 20.76 -27.78
N PRO A 21 -17.15 21.87 -28.13
CA PRO A 21 -17.25 23.12 -27.37
C PRO A 21 -18.70 23.58 -27.22
N GLU A 22 -19.08 24.01 -26.01
CA GLU A 22 -20.44 24.49 -25.71
C GLU A 22 -20.90 25.61 -26.66
N SER A 23 -19.97 26.45 -27.15
CA SER A 23 -20.23 27.51 -28.12
C SER A 23 -20.66 27.01 -29.51
N ILE A 24 -20.30 25.77 -29.88
CA ILE A 24 -20.72 25.13 -31.12
C ILE A 24 -22.06 24.43 -30.88
N LEU A 25 -22.22 23.77 -29.73
CA LEU A 25 -23.45 23.08 -29.35
C LEU A 25 -24.64 24.05 -29.20
N SER A 26 -24.42 25.27 -28.69
CA SER A 26 -25.46 26.30 -28.57
C SER A 26 -26.06 26.74 -29.91
N ASN A 27 -25.36 26.51 -31.01
CA ASN A 27 -25.79 26.92 -32.35
C ASN A 27 -26.51 25.80 -33.12
N ILE A 28 -26.57 24.58 -32.56
CA ILE A 28 -27.16 23.41 -33.23
C ILE A 28 -28.53 23.10 -32.62
N THR A 29 -29.58 23.07 -33.44
CA THR A 29 -30.91 22.62 -32.99
C THR A 29 -30.96 21.10 -32.88
N VAL A 30 -31.07 20.61 -31.65
CA VAL A 30 -31.11 19.19 -31.31
C VAL A 30 -32.56 18.74 -31.06
N PRO A 31 -32.98 17.55 -31.54
CA PRO A 31 -34.30 17.00 -31.25
C PRO A 31 -34.61 16.85 -29.75
N ALA A 32 -35.86 17.12 -29.37
CA ALA A 32 -36.31 17.07 -27.97
C ALA A 32 -36.37 15.63 -27.40
N ALA A 33 -36.66 14.63 -28.21
CA ALA A 33 -36.84 13.24 -27.78
C ALA A 33 -35.52 12.43 -27.87
N VAL A 34 -35.17 11.71 -26.80
CA VAL A 34 -33.94 10.89 -26.66
C VAL A 34 -34.04 9.57 -27.43
N ASP A 35 -35.26 9.10 -27.70
CA ASP A 35 -35.52 7.93 -28.52
C ASP A 35 -34.91 8.01 -29.94
N GLN A 36 -34.93 9.20 -30.56
CA GLN A 36 -34.35 9.47 -31.86
C GLN A 36 -32.82 9.28 -31.85
N LEU A 37 -32.15 9.71 -30.76
CA LEU A 37 -30.71 9.49 -30.59
C LEU A 37 -30.40 8.00 -30.53
N TRP A 38 -31.16 7.21 -29.76
CA TRP A 38 -30.92 5.77 -29.66
C TRP A 38 -31.15 5.05 -30.99
N GLN A 39 -32.20 5.37 -31.74
CA GLN A 39 -32.46 4.76 -33.06
C GLN A 39 -31.29 5.01 -34.03
N GLU A 40 -30.70 6.20 -33.99
CA GLU A 40 -29.59 6.57 -34.86
C GLU A 40 -28.28 5.85 -34.49
N ILE A 41 -27.98 5.72 -33.19
CA ILE A 41 -26.78 5.01 -32.71
C ILE A 41 -26.94 3.49 -32.92
N SER A 42 -28.11 2.92 -32.60
CA SER A 42 -28.33 1.48 -32.65
C SER A 42 -28.29 0.85 -34.05
N THR A 43 -28.48 1.66 -35.10
CA THR A 43 -28.47 1.20 -36.50
C THR A 43 -27.06 1.17 -37.12
N ARG A 44 -26.05 1.65 -36.39
CA ARG A 44 -24.67 1.77 -36.88
C ARG A 44 -23.79 0.63 -36.39
N ASP A 45 -22.80 0.31 -37.22
CA ASP A 45 -21.83 -0.73 -36.92
C ASP A 45 -20.76 -0.20 -35.94
N ASN A 46 -20.73 -0.78 -34.74
CA ASN A 46 -19.81 -0.44 -33.65
C ASN A 46 -18.48 -1.23 -33.74
N SER A 47 -18.07 -1.66 -34.94
CA SER A 47 -16.83 -2.41 -35.15
C SER A 47 -15.57 -1.53 -35.25
N ASP A 48 -15.74 -0.26 -35.59
CA ASP A 48 -14.66 0.68 -35.90
C ASP A 48 -14.49 1.74 -34.79
N HIS A 49 -13.27 1.90 -34.29
CA HIS A 49 -12.95 2.81 -33.18
C HIS A 49 -13.38 4.26 -33.46
N ALA A 50 -13.09 4.78 -34.66
CA ALA A 50 -13.42 6.15 -35.03
C ALA A 50 -14.93 6.40 -35.04
N LYS A 51 -15.73 5.40 -35.44
CA LYS A 51 -17.20 5.49 -35.45
C LYS A 51 -17.76 5.47 -34.03
N ILE A 52 -17.19 4.66 -33.14
CA ILE A 52 -17.58 4.63 -31.73
C ILE A 52 -17.34 6.01 -31.10
N LEU A 53 -16.18 6.63 -31.34
CA LEU A 53 -15.90 7.97 -30.83
C LEU A 53 -16.84 9.03 -31.42
N GLU A 54 -17.15 8.97 -32.72
CA GLU A 54 -18.13 9.85 -33.37
C GLU A 54 -19.49 9.74 -32.68
N ASP A 55 -19.98 8.51 -32.48
CA ASP A 55 -21.28 8.25 -31.87
C ASP A 55 -21.31 8.66 -30.38
N LEU A 56 -20.21 8.50 -29.63
CA LEU A 56 -20.07 9.00 -28.26
C LEU A 56 -20.10 10.53 -28.17
N LEU A 57 -19.39 11.22 -29.07
CA LEU A 57 -19.40 12.69 -29.13
C LEU A 57 -20.77 13.23 -29.53
N VAL A 58 -21.46 12.57 -30.46
CA VAL A 58 -22.84 12.92 -30.82
C VAL A 58 -23.77 12.73 -29.63
N ALA A 59 -23.65 11.61 -28.90
CA ALA A 59 -24.44 11.37 -27.70
C ALA A 59 -24.16 12.41 -26.61
N GLN A 60 -22.90 12.72 -26.34
CA GLN A 60 -22.52 13.73 -25.35
C GLN A 60 -23.04 15.12 -25.74
N GLY A 61 -22.84 15.54 -26.99
CA GLY A 61 -23.31 16.83 -27.49
C GLY A 61 -24.83 16.95 -27.42
N PHE A 62 -25.54 15.88 -27.77
CA PHE A 62 -27.01 15.81 -27.69
C PHE A 62 -27.53 15.92 -26.25
N LEU A 63 -26.82 15.32 -25.28
CA LEU A 63 -27.24 15.28 -23.87
C LEU A 63 -26.82 16.51 -23.06
N SER A 64 -25.74 17.20 -23.45
CA SER A 64 -25.15 18.33 -22.73
C SER A 64 -26.12 19.48 -22.41
N GLY A 65 -27.09 19.72 -23.29
CA GLY A 65 -28.10 20.79 -23.14
C GLY A 65 -29.43 20.34 -22.56
N LYS A 66 -29.61 19.05 -22.22
CA LYS A 66 -30.88 18.54 -21.70
C LYS A 66 -30.93 18.64 -20.17
N THR A 67 -32.05 19.14 -19.67
CA THR A 67 -32.35 19.19 -18.23
C THR A 67 -33.50 18.25 -17.90
N ARG A 68 -33.70 17.98 -16.61
CA ARG A 68 -34.69 17.04 -16.07
C ARG A 68 -36.12 17.57 -16.23
N GLU A 69 -36.61 17.65 -17.45
CA GLU A 69 -38.04 17.77 -17.75
C GLU A 69 -38.67 16.37 -17.79
N SER A 70 -39.97 16.26 -17.54
CA SER A 70 -40.68 14.97 -17.42
C SER A 70 -40.37 14.04 -18.59
N VAL A 71 -39.56 13.02 -18.34
CA VAL A 71 -39.08 12.05 -19.34
C VAL A 71 -40.24 11.14 -19.75
N SER A 72 -40.53 11.05 -21.04
CA SER A 72 -41.57 10.13 -21.55
C SER A 72 -41.14 8.66 -21.36
N ASP A 73 -42.09 7.71 -21.34
CA ASP A 73 -41.75 6.28 -21.22
C ASP A 73 -40.84 5.79 -22.36
N ALA A 74 -41.02 6.33 -23.57
CA ALA A 74 -40.17 6.04 -24.72
C ALA A 74 -38.74 6.58 -24.53
N ASP A 75 -38.61 7.80 -23.99
CA ASP A 75 -37.31 8.39 -23.66
C ASP A 75 -36.63 7.64 -22.51
N ARG A 76 -37.38 7.16 -21.51
CA ARG A 76 -36.84 6.35 -20.40
C ARG A 76 -36.24 5.05 -20.93
N ALA A 77 -36.94 4.34 -21.81
CA ALA A 77 -36.42 3.13 -22.44
C ALA A 77 -35.16 3.42 -23.29
N ALA A 78 -35.12 4.56 -23.99
CA ALA A 78 -33.95 4.98 -24.75
C ALA A 78 -32.75 5.31 -23.85
N ILE A 79 -32.96 6.03 -22.74
CA ILE A 79 -31.93 6.35 -21.74
C ILE A 79 -31.36 5.06 -21.13
N ASN A 80 -32.20 4.10 -20.76
CA ASN A 80 -31.74 2.81 -20.23
C ASN A 80 -30.86 2.04 -21.22
N ARG A 81 -31.19 2.07 -22.52
CA ARG A 81 -30.36 1.46 -23.56
C ARG A 81 -29.04 2.21 -23.79
N LEU A 82 -29.08 3.54 -23.73
CA LEU A 82 -27.87 4.39 -23.80
C LEU A 82 -26.95 4.14 -22.62
N TYR A 83 -27.49 3.95 -21.41
CA TYR A 83 -26.70 3.52 -20.24
C TYR A 83 -25.99 2.20 -20.52
N GLY A 84 -26.73 1.16 -20.92
CA GLY A 84 -26.12 -0.15 -21.19
C GLY A 84 -25.06 -0.11 -22.29
N TRP A 85 -25.28 0.70 -23.34
CA TRP A 85 -24.32 0.92 -24.42
C TRP A 85 -23.06 1.65 -23.94
N ALA A 86 -23.22 2.79 -23.26
CA ALA A 86 -22.10 3.60 -22.77
C ALA A 86 -21.29 2.82 -21.71
N SER A 87 -21.95 2.11 -20.80
CA SER A 87 -21.28 1.30 -19.76
C SER A 87 -20.41 0.20 -20.35
N ARG A 88 -20.89 -0.50 -21.38
CA ARG A 88 -20.09 -1.53 -22.08
C ARG A 88 -18.87 -0.94 -22.79
N ILE A 89 -19.02 0.24 -23.37
CA ILE A 89 -17.95 0.93 -24.11
C ILE A 89 -16.92 1.54 -23.15
N ALA A 90 -17.36 1.97 -21.97
CA ALA A 90 -16.50 2.50 -20.93
C ALA A 90 -15.55 1.47 -20.33
N LEU A 91 -15.81 0.16 -20.47
CA LEU A 91 -14.95 -0.85 -19.86
C LEU A 91 -13.53 -0.81 -20.45
N PRO A 92 -12.49 -0.84 -19.60
CA PRO A 92 -11.10 -0.93 -20.03
C PRO A 92 -10.86 -2.17 -20.90
N ALA A 93 -10.17 -1.97 -22.02
CA ALA A 93 -9.87 -3.03 -22.96
C ALA A 93 -8.73 -3.97 -22.48
N PRO A 94 -8.65 -5.22 -22.98
CA PRO A 94 -7.58 -6.18 -22.68
C PRO A 94 -6.14 -5.71 -22.97
N VAL A 95 -5.98 -4.60 -23.70
CA VAL A 95 -4.70 -3.94 -23.98
C VAL A 95 -3.94 -3.51 -22.72
N PHE A 96 -4.62 -3.40 -21.58
CA PHE A 96 -4.00 -3.11 -20.28
C PHE A 96 -3.66 -4.37 -19.46
N ALA A 97 -3.83 -5.57 -20.02
CA ALA A 97 -3.45 -6.81 -19.35
C ALA A 97 -1.92 -6.92 -19.26
N GLU A 98 -1.42 -7.47 -18.15
CA GLU A 98 0.00 -7.82 -18.00
C GLU A 98 0.34 -9.01 -18.92
N THR A 99 0.64 -8.74 -20.19
CA THR A 99 1.11 -9.73 -21.17
C THR A 99 2.62 -9.58 -21.40
N PRO A 100 3.30 -10.63 -21.90
CA PRO A 100 4.73 -10.55 -22.25
C PRO A 100 5.03 -9.63 -23.44
N GLU A 101 4.01 -9.27 -24.21
CA GLU A 101 4.13 -8.40 -25.39
C GLU A 101 3.96 -6.95 -24.96
N GLU A 102 4.82 -6.05 -25.45
CA GLU A 102 4.71 -4.62 -25.15
C GLU A 102 3.36 -4.09 -25.67
N PRO A 103 2.60 -3.36 -24.82
CA PRO A 103 1.31 -2.84 -25.23
C PRO A 103 1.47 -1.79 -26.31
N SER A 104 0.61 -1.81 -27.33
CA SER A 104 0.57 -0.76 -28.35
C SER A 104 0.13 0.56 -27.68
N PRO A 105 0.99 1.60 -27.65
CA PRO A 105 0.66 2.87 -27.00
C PRO A 105 -0.52 3.56 -27.68
N GLU A 106 -0.68 3.35 -28.98
CA GLU A 106 -1.82 3.85 -29.77
C GLU A 106 -3.13 3.20 -29.30
N ALA A 107 -3.16 1.87 -29.18
CA ALA A 107 -4.36 1.15 -28.73
C ALA A 107 -4.74 1.46 -27.26
N GLN A 108 -3.74 1.71 -26.40
CA GLN A 108 -3.99 2.17 -25.04
C GLN A 108 -4.63 3.56 -25.02
N GLU A 109 -4.13 4.48 -25.85
CA GLU A 109 -4.66 5.83 -25.95
C GLU A 109 -6.08 5.85 -26.52
N GLU A 110 -6.34 5.09 -27.59
CA GLU A 110 -7.68 4.89 -28.14
C GLU A 110 -8.67 4.39 -27.06
N SER A 111 -8.25 3.42 -26.25
CA SER A 111 -9.05 2.87 -25.16
C SER A 111 -9.33 3.91 -24.06
N ARG A 112 -8.35 4.75 -23.68
CA ARG A 112 -8.52 5.85 -22.72
C ARG A 112 -9.50 6.90 -23.22
N GLN A 113 -9.39 7.29 -24.49
CA GLN A 113 -10.29 8.27 -25.11
C GLN A 113 -11.73 7.76 -25.16
N ARG A 114 -11.91 6.51 -25.59
CA ARG A 114 -13.22 5.84 -25.61
C ARG A 114 -13.86 5.83 -24.23
N SER A 115 -13.09 5.45 -23.22
CA SER A 115 -13.53 5.39 -21.83
C SER A 115 -13.93 6.76 -21.29
N THR A 116 -13.11 7.78 -21.56
CA THR A 116 -13.36 9.16 -21.10
C THR A 116 -14.67 9.72 -21.63
N LEU A 117 -14.89 9.58 -22.95
CA LEU A 117 -16.13 10.04 -23.57
C LEU A 117 -17.34 9.24 -23.08
N ALA A 118 -17.22 7.92 -22.89
CA ALA A 118 -18.29 7.10 -22.38
C ALA A 118 -18.70 7.47 -20.94
N ILE A 119 -17.75 7.76 -20.05
CA ILE A 119 -18.03 8.27 -18.70
C ILE A 119 -18.71 9.65 -18.75
N SER A 120 -18.31 10.53 -19.67
CA SER A 120 -18.96 11.83 -19.88
C SER A 120 -20.43 11.68 -20.34
N VAL A 121 -20.70 10.70 -21.22
CA VAL A 121 -22.08 10.33 -21.61
C VAL A 121 -22.86 9.81 -20.41
N ILE A 122 -22.30 8.90 -19.60
CA ILE A 122 -22.95 8.38 -18.38
C ILE A 122 -23.27 9.51 -17.39
N SER A 123 -22.34 10.45 -17.20
CA SER A 123 -22.53 11.64 -16.37
C SER A 123 -23.67 12.53 -16.88
N SER A 124 -23.76 12.71 -18.20
CA SER A 124 -24.85 13.47 -18.82
C SER A 124 -26.20 12.75 -18.69
N LEU A 125 -26.23 11.42 -18.81
CA LEU A 125 -27.42 10.60 -18.58
C LEU A 125 -27.87 10.66 -17.12
N ALA A 126 -26.94 10.69 -16.15
CA ALA A 126 -27.23 10.76 -14.71
C ALA A 126 -27.96 12.04 -14.30
N LYS A 127 -27.83 13.12 -15.09
CA LYS A 127 -28.61 14.36 -14.91
C LYS A 127 -30.09 14.19 -15.30
N LEU A 128 -30.39 13.28 -16.22
CA LEU A 128 -31.75 13.04 -16.74
C LEU A 128 -32.48 11.95 -15.93
N LEU A 129 -31.83 10.81 -15.74
CA LEU A 129 -32.33 9.68 -14.97
C LEU A 129 -31.27 9.33 -13.90
N PRO A 130 -31.61 9.41 -12.59
CA PRO A 130 -30.69 8.97 -11.55
C PRO A 130 -30.22 7.53 -11.75
N ILE A 131 -28.97 7.24 -11.37
CA ILE A 131 -28.34 5.92 -11.57
C ILE A 131 -29.14 4.82 -10.86
N GLU A 132 -29.70 5.10 -9.67
CA GLU A 132 -30.55 4.19 -8.89
C GLU A 132 -31.81 3.70 -9.63
N ASP A 133 -32.33 4.51 -10.57
CA ASP A 133 -33.53 4.21 -11.36
C ASP A 133 -33.22 3.53 -12.71
N ALA A 134 -31.94 3.34 -13.03
CA ALA A 134 -31.50 2.76 -14.29
C ALA A 134 -31.71 1.24 -14.33
N GLU A 135 -32.28 0.74 -15.42
CA GLU A 135 -32.45 -0.72 -15.63
C GLU A 135 -31.11 -1.48 -15.65
N PRO A 136 -30.05 -1.02 -16.35
CA PRO A 136 -28.74 -1.66 -16.34
C PRO A 136 -27.86 -1.18 -15.17
N LEU A 137 -28.42 -1.03 -13.95
CA LEU A 137 -27.72 -0.53 -12.77
C LEU A 137 -26.34 -1.19 -12.55
N TYR A 138 -26.29 -2.52 -12.67
CA TYR A 138 -25.06 -3.30 -12.45
C TYR A 138 -23.95 -2.91 -13.42
N ASP A 139 -24.27 -2.78 -14.71
CA ASP A 139 -23.28 -2.45 -15.74
C ASP A 139 -22.80 -1.00 -15.58
N VAL A 140 -23.68 -0.08 -15.17
CA VAL A 140 -23.33 1.32 -14.85
C VAL A 140 -22.37 1.38 -13.67
N ILE A 141 -22.66 0.67 -12.58
CA ILE A 141 -21.78 0.63 -11.40
C ILE A 141 -20.42 0.03 -11.78
N ILE A 142 -20.38 -1.08 -12.52
CA ILE A 142 -19.11 -1.70 -12.95
C ILE A 142 -18.29 -0.72 -13.80
N ALA A 143 -18.93 -0.04 -14.76
CA ALA A 143 -18.27 0.95 -15.61
C ALA A 143 -17.67 2.10 -14.79
N LEU A 144 -18.44 2.69 -13.86
CA LEU A 144 -17.95 3.78 -13.01
C LEU A 144 -16.85 3.31 -12.05
N THR A 145 -17.04 2.16 -11.40
CA THR A 145 -16.08 1.64 -10.41
C THR A 145 -14.75 1.25 -11.03
N SER A 146 -14.72 0.91 -12.33
CA SER A 146 -13.50 0.65 -13.09
C SER A 146 -12.52 1.83 -13.13
N PHE A 147 -12.95 3.06 -12.81
CA PHE A 147 -12.13 4.26 -12.82
C PHE A 147 -11.90 4.86 -11.42
N THR A 148 -12.00 4.05 -10.37
CA THR A 148 -11.87 4.53 -8.97
C THR A 148 -10.45 4.46 -8.41
N SER A 149 -9.46 4.12 -9.24
CA SER A 149 -8.05 4.03 -8.85
C SER A 149 -7.18 4.84 -9.82
N GLU A 150 -6.45 5.81 -9.29
CA GLU A 150 -5.45 6.59 -10.05
C GLU A 150 -4.18 5.78 -10.36
N GLN A 151 -4.02 4.59 -9.76
CA GLN A 151 -2.88 3.72 -10.04
C GLN A 151 -3.06 2.91 -11.33
N ASP A 152 -4.28 2.89 -11.88
CA ASP A 152 -4.61 2.10 -13.05
C ASP A 152 -4.23 2.86 -14.33
N GLU A 153 -3.56 2.20 -15.27
CA GLU A 153 -3.01 2.82 -16.49
C GLU A 153 -4.08 3.41 -17.43
N TRP A 154 -5.32 2.97 -17.29
CA TRP A 154 -6.46 3.42 -18.09
C TRP A 154 -7.23 4.59 -17.45
N THR A 155 -6.95 4.93 -16.19
CA THR A 155 -7.67 5.98 -15.48
C THR A 155 -7.07 7.35 -15.76
N THR A 156 -7.91 8.31 -16.12
CA THR A 156 -7.53 9.72 -16.27
C THR A 156 -8.09 10.50 -15.08
N HIS A 157 -7.48 11.66 -14.77
CA HIS A 157 -7.97 12.50 -13.66
C HIS A 157 -9.45 12.91 -13.82
N GLU A 158 -9.89 13.14 -15.06
CA GLU A 158 -11.28 13.47 -15.37
C GLU A 158 -12.23 12.28 -15.13
N THR A 159 -11.87 11.08 -15.60
CA THR A 159 -12.71 9.89 -15.39
C THR A 159 -12.75 9.48 -13.93
N TYR A 160 -11.64 9.64 -13.20
CA TYR A 160 -11.58 9.41 -11.77
C TYR A 160 -12.53 10.34 -11.02
N THR A 161 -12.42 11.65 -11.23
CA THR A 161 -13.25 12.65 -10.54
C THR A 161 -14.73 12.46 -10.87
N THR A 162 -15.06 12.26 -12.15
CA THR A 162 -16.44 12.08 -12.59
C THR A 162 -17.04 10.78 -12.06
N SER A 163 -16.28 9.69 -12.08
CA SER A 163 -16.79 8.39 -11.61
C SER A 163 -16.97 8.36 -10.10
N THR A 164 -16.00 8.88 -9.35
CA THR A 164 -16.06 8.92 -7.88
C THR A 164 -17.19 9.81 -7.37
N THR A 165 -17.42 10.97 -8.00
CA THR A 165 -18.54 11.86 -7.64
C THR A 165 -19.90 11.18 -7.88
N LEU A 166 -20.11 10.57 -9.04
CA LEU A 166 -21.34 9.83 -9.35
C LEU A 166 -21.57 8.64 -8.43
N LEU A 167 -20.51 7.91 -8.06
CA LEU A 167 -20.60 6.78 -7.14
C LEU A 167 -20.90 7.23 -5.71
N ASN A 168 -20.29 8.32 -5.24
CA ASN A 168 -20.58 8.88 -3.92
C ASN A 168 -22.06 9.35 -3.84
N ASP A 169 -22.54 10.06 -4.86
CA ASP A 169 -23.94 10.45 -4.98
C ASP A 169 -24.87 9.23 -4.93
N PHE A 170 -24.51 8.14 -5.63
CA PHE A 170 -25.28 6.89 -5.61
C PHE A 170 -25.29 6.24 -4.22
N VAL A 171 -24.15 6.18 -3.53
CA VAL A 171 -24.04 5.60 -2.18
C VAL A 171 -24.83 6.42 -1.15
N GLU A 172 -24.82 7.76 -1.27
CA GLU A 172 -25.56 8.64 -0.36
C GLU A 172 -27.08 8.61 -0.56
N ARG A 173 -27.54 8.48 -1.81
CA ARG A 173 -28.98 8.47 -2.13
C ARG A 173 -29.62 7.10 -2.00
N SER A 174 -28.85 6.03 -2.22
CA SER A 174 -29.37 4.68 -2.10
C SER A 174 -29.73 4.34 -0.66
N GLU A 175 -30.89 3.70 -0.47
CA GLU A 175 -31.17 3.04 0.80
C GLU A 175 -30.09 1.97 1.07
N GLY A 176 -29.53 1.94 2.28
CA GLY A 176 -28.45 1.02 2.61
C GLY A 176 -28.76 -0.46 2.29
N SER A 177 -30.03 -0.88 2.42
CA SER A 177 -30.42 -2.24 2.05
C SER A 177 -30.39 -2.50 0.54
N HIS A 178 -30.78 -1.52 -0.28
CA HIS A 178 -30.73 -1.62 -1.74
C HIS A 178 -29.29 -1.68 -2.23
N PHE A 179 -28.45 -0.76 -1.72
CA PHE A 179 -27.02 -0.73 -2.02
C PHE A 179 -26.34 -2.07 -1.72
N TRP A 180 -26.54 -2.63 -0.53
CA TRP A 180 -25.91 -3.90 -0.14
C TRP A 180 -26.44 -5.10 -0.94
N ALA A 181 -27.71 -5.11 -1.33
CA ALA A 181 -28.26 -6.14 -2.22
C ALA A 181 -27.60 -6.08 -3.61
N THR A 182 -27.39 -4.87 -4.13
CA THR A 182 -26.66 -4.65 -5.40
C THR A 182 -25.21 -5.12 -5.29
N ALA A 183 -24.50 -4.76 -4.22
CA ALA A 183 -23.14 -5.21 -3.97
C ALA A 183 -23.04 -6.76 -3.86
N GLU A 184 -23.97 -7.40 -3.14
CA GLU A 184 -24.04 -8.86 -3.03
C GLU A 184 -24.26 -9.53 -4.39
N SER A 185 -25.15 -8.96 -5.21
CA SER A 185 -25.42 -9.45 -6.56
C SER A 185 -24.18 -9.32 -7.46
N LEU A 186 -23.46 -8.19 -7.42
CA LEU A 186 -22.21 -7.99 -8.16
C LEU A 186 -21.13 -9.01 -7.75
N LEU A 187 -20.96 -9.22 -6.45
CA LEU A 187 -20.03 -10.22 -5.92
C LEU A 187 -20.36 -11.63 -6.42
N LYS A 188 -21.65 -12.01 -6.48
CA LYS A 188 -22.08 -13.35 -6.92
C LYS A 188 -22.04 -13.54 -8.44
N THR A 189 -22.44 -12.54 -9.20
CA THR A 189 -22.70 -12.66 -10.65
C THR A 189 -21.50 -12.29 -11.52
N ARG A 190 -20.62 -11.41 -11.05
CA ARG A 190 -19.47 -10.91 -11.81
C ARG A 190 -18.15 -11.34 -11.20
N ILE A 191 -17.94 -11.07 -9.92
CA ILE A 191 -16.63 -11.28 -9.28
C ILE A 191 -16.38 -12.78 -9.04
N ARG A 192 -17.28 -13.47 -8.34
CA ARG A 192 -17.09 -14.89 -8.01
C ARG A 192 -16.79 -15.78 -9.23
N PRO A 193 -17.49 -15.69 -10.37
CA PRO A 193 -17.19 -16.54 -11.52
C PRO A 193 -15.79 -16.33 -12.10
N LEU A 194 -15.29 -15.09 -12.10
CA LEU A 194 -13.97 -14.75 -12.63
C LEU A 194 -12.84 -15.33 -11.75
N PHE A 195 -13.01 -15.33 -10.43
CA PHE A 195 -12.05 -15.89 -9.48
C PHE A 195 -12.24 -17.40 -9.21
N ALA A 196 -13.41 -17.97 -9.52
CA ALA A 196 -13.72 -19.38 -9.24
C ALA A 196 -12.89 -20.37 -10.07
N LYS A 197 -12.39 -19.96 -11.24
CA LYS A 197 -11.50 -20.79 -12.07
C LYS A 197 -10.13 -20.98 -11.39
N THR A 198 -9.65 -19.98 -10.65
CA THR A 198 -8.40 -20.03 -9.88
C THR A 198 -8.67 -20.53 -8.45
N LYS A 199 -8.93 -21.84 -8.30
CA LYS A 199 -9.27 -22.43 -6.98
C LYS A 199 -8.08 -22.42 -6.04
N ASN A 200 -8.23 -21.75 -4.90
CA ASN A 200 -7.26 -21.83 -3.81
C ASN A 200 -7.49 -23.11 -2.97
N PRO A 201 -6.50 -24.02 -2.85
CA PRO A 201 -6.66 -25.29 -2.14
C PRO A 201 -6.81 -25.13 -0.61
N ALA A 202 -6.38 -23.99 -0.06
CA ALA A 202 -6.38 -23.72 1.37
C ALA A 202 -7.76 -23.32 1.94
N ILE A 203 -8.76 -23.10 1.08
CA ILE A 203 -10.12 -22.72 1.49
C ILE A 203 -11.20 -23.65 0.93
N THR A 204 -12.30 -23.77 1.66
CA THR A 204 -13.53 -24.44 1.21
C THR A 204 -14.37 -23.51 0.34
N GLU A 205 -15.37 -24.04 -0.37
CA GLU A 205 -16.35 -23.23 -1.13
C GLU A 205 -17.14 -22.24 -0.25
N SER A 206 -17.17 -22.48 1.06
CA SER A 206 -17.76 -21.59 2.07
C SER A 206 -16.78 -20.55 2.62
N GLY A 207 -15.58 -20.43 2.07
CA GLY A 207 -14.55 -19.47 2.49
C GLY A 207 -13.96 -19.76 3.88
N ARG A 208 -13.95 -21.02 4.33
CA ARG A 208 -13.33 -21.44 5.59
C ARG A 208 -12.01 -22.15 5.31
N LYS A 209 -11.12 -22.24 6.31
CA LYS A 209 -9.90 -23.04 6.18
C LYS A 209 -10.22 -24.48 5.77
N ASN A 210 -9.60 -24.94 4.70
CA ASN A 210 -9.61 -26.34 4.30
C ASN A 210 -8.55 -27.10 5.10
N PHE A 211 -8.98 -28.08 5.92
CA PHE A 211 -8.07 -28.90 6.73
C PHE A 211 -7.41 -30.04 5.93
N HIS A 212 -7.90 -30.30 4.72
CA HIS A 212 -7.38 -31.33 3.82
C HIS A 212 -7.15 -30.74 2.42
N PRO A 213 -6.21 -29.78 2.28
CA PRO A 213 -5.88 -29.23 0.97
C PRO A 213 -5.23 -30.32 0.11
N ILE A 214 -5.69 -30.44 -1.13
CA ILE A 214 -5.01 -31.26 -2.13
C ILE A 214 -3.84 -30.40 -2.65
N PRO A 215 -2.58 -30.85 -2.51
CA PRO A 215 -1.43 -30.07 -2.98
C PRO A 215 -1.52 -29.85 -4.48
N LEU A 216 -1.32 -28.61 -4.92
CA LEU A 216 -1.23 -28.31 -6.35
C LEU A 216 0.07 -28.89 -6.94
N PRO A 217 0.07 -29.30 -8.22
CA PRO A 217 1.29 -29.72 -8.91
C PRO A 217 2.36 -28.62 -8.88
N ARG A 218 3.64 -28.98 -8.76
CA ARG A 218 4.76 -28.01 -8.74
C ARG A 218 4.89 -27.19 -10.01
N PHE A 219 4.41 -27.72 -11.13
CA PHE A 219 4.31 -27.03 -12.41
C PHE A 219 2.88 -27.19 -12.89
N ASP A 220 2.11 -26.10 -12.80
CA ASP A 220 0.77 -26.08 -13.33
C ASP A 220 0.78 -25.39 -14.70
N MET A 221 0.57 -26.17 -15.76
CA MET A 221 0.47 -25.64 -17.12
C MET A 221 -0.75 -24.72 -17.28
N SER A 222 -1.70 -24.74 -16.34
CA SER A 222 -2.83 -23.82 -16.27
C SER A 222 -2.38 -22.36 -16.10
N ILE A 223 -1.20 -22.11 -15.51
CA ILE A 223 -0.61 -20.76 -15.37
C ILE A 223 -0.41 -20.08 -16.74
N LEU A 224 -0.19 -20.87 -17.80
CA LEU A 224 0.02 -20.39 -19.17
C LEU A 224 -1.28 -20.27 -19.97
N ASP A 225 -2.41 -20.75 -19.44
CA ASP A 225 -3.71 -20.68 -20.10
C ASP A 225 -4.44 -19.40 -19.67
N PRO A 226 -4.64 -18.41 -20.57
CA PRO A 226 -5.32 -17.15 -20.24
C PRO A 226 -6.76 -17.36 -19.75
N GLU A 227 -7.39 -18.49 -20.10
CA GLU A 227 -8.75 -18.83 -19.67
C GLU A 227 -8.84 -19.17 -18.17
N THR A 228 -7.73 -19.43 -17.50
CA THR A 228 -7.69 -19.81 -16.08
C THR A 228 -7.73 -18.61 -15.14
N LYS A 229 -7.28 -17.44 -15.63
CA LYS A 229 -7.26 -16.15 -14.92
C LYS A 229 -7.89 -15.05 -15.80
N PRO A 230 -9.18 -15.15 -16.16
CA PRO A 230 -9.83 -14.19 -17.07
C PRO A 230 -9.84 -12.76 -16.53
N TRP A 231 -9.81 -12.62 -15.20
CA TRP A 231 -9.67 -11.34 -14.49
C TRP A 231 -8.34 -10.61 -14.74
N LYS A 232 -7.32 -11.29 -15.27
CA LYS A 232 -6.05 -10.67 -15.66
C LYS A 232 -5.96 -10.31 -17.13
N THR A 233 -6.59 -11.12 -17.97
CA THR A 233 -6.42 -11.02 -19.43
C THR A 233 -7.56 -10.24 -20.07
N TYR A 234 -8.80 -10.52 -19.69
CA TYR A 234 -9.97 -9.95 -20.36
C TYR A 234 -10.63 -8.86 -19.50
N ASP A 235 -10.86 -9.15 -18.22
CA ASP A 235 -11.58 -8.27 -17.31
C ASP A 235 -10.62 -7.57 -16.33
N VAL A 236 -9.62 -6.87 -16.86
CA VAL A 236 -8.53 -6.22 -16.09
C VAL A 236 -9.04 -5.25 -15.01
N TYR A 237 -10.21 -4.65 -15.24
CA TYR A 237 -10.84 -3.68 -14.35
C TYR A 237 -11.47 -4.32 -13.10
N ILE A 238 -11.65 -5.64 -13.06
CA ILE A 238 -12.42 -6.30 -12.00
C ILE A 238 -11.75 -6.20 -10.61
N THR A 239 -10.43 -6.09 -10.57
CA THR A 239 -9.67 -5.89 -9.31
C THR A 239 -10.00 -4.53 -8.70
N THR A 240 -10.09 -3.49 -9.52
CA THR A 240 -10.51 -2.13 -9.12
C THR A 240 -11.96 -2.11 -8.65
N VAL A 241 -12.87 -2.76 -9.39
CA VAL A 241 -14.28 -2.93 -8.98
C VAL A 241 -14.38 -3.63 -7.62
N TYR A 242 -13.65 -4.73 -7.45
CA TYR A 242 -13.62 -5.48 -6.19
C TYR A 242 -13.04 -4.65 -5.04
N SER A 243 -11.95 -3.93 -5.28
CA SER A 243 -11.33 -2.99 -4.33
C SER A 243 -12.32 -1.94 -3.84
N TRP A 244 -13.06 -1.32 -4.78
CA TRP A 244 -14.08 -0.34 -4.42
C TRP A 244 -15.14 -0.95 -3.50
N ILE A 245 -15.67 -2.15 -3.80
CA ILE A 245 -16.67 -2.84 -2.95
C ILE A 245 -16.14 -3.12 -1.55
N VAL A 246 -14.90 -3.61 -1.42
CA VAL A 246 -14.27 -3.89 -0.11
C VAL A 246 -14.15 -2.62 0.73
N ASN A 247 -13.86 -1.48 0.11
CA ASN A 247 -13.72 -0.19 0.79
C ASN A 247 -15.05 0.45 1.22
N GLN A 248 -16.21 -0.12 0.86
CA GLN A 248 -17.52 0.41 1.29
C GLN A 248 -17.93 -0.07 2.69
N TYR A 249 -17.34 -1.15 3.19
CA TYR A 249 -17.73 -1.70 4.49
C TYR A 249 -17.22 -0.82 5.63
N LYS A 250 -18.14 -0.35 6.48
CA LYS A 250 -17.83 0.40 7.69
C LYS A 250 -17.96 -0.49 8.93
N SER A 251 -17.44 -0.04 10.06
CA SER A 251 -17.53 -0.76 11.33
C SER A 251 -18.97 -0.96 11.84
N THR A 252 -19.92 -0.15 11.36
CA THR A 252 -21.35 -0.29 11.64
C THR A 252 -22.01 -1.47 10.92
N ASP A 253 -21.44 -1.94 9.80
CA ASP A 253 -22.08 -2.92 8.91
C ASP A 253 -21.68 -4.37 9.21
N ARG A 254 -21.39 -4.68 10.48
CA ARG A 254 -20.82 -5.97 10.91
C ARG A 254 -21.60 -7.19 10.40
N GLU A 255 -22.92 -7.19 10.52
CA GLU A 255 -23.75 -8.34 10.13
C GLU A 255 -23.68 -8.60 8.62
N ARG A 256 -23.67 -7.52 7.83
CA ARG A 256 -23.58 -7.60 6.36
C ARG A 256 -22.20 -8.06 5.91
N PHE A 257 -21.15 -7.51 6.53
CA PHE A 257 -19.79 -7.95 6.30
C PHE A 257 -19.63 -9.45 6.59
N GLU A 258 -20.13 -9.93 7.73
CA GLU A 258 -20.08 -11.36 8.09
C GLU A 258 -20.89 -12.25 7.13
N ALA A 259 -22.00 -11.74 6.56
CA ALA A 259 -22.79 -12.45 5.56
C ALA A 259 -22.07 -12.55 4.20
N HIS A 260 -21.41 -11.48 3.76
CA HIS A 260 -20.67 -11.45 2.48
C HIS A 260 -19.25 -12.04 2.60
N PHE A 261 -18.79 -12.34 3.80
CA PHE A 261 -17.43 -12.78 4.12
C PHE A 261 -16.92 -13.91 3.21
N SER A 262 -17.74 -14.93 2.93
CA SER A 262 -17.35 -16.06 2.07
C SER A 262 -17.15 -15.69 0.60
N LEU A 263 -17.71 -14.56 0.15
CA LEU A 263 -17.52 -14.04 -1.21
C LEU A 263 -16.31 -13.12 -1.31
N LEU A 264 -15.92 -12.47 -0.20
CA LEU A 264 -14.81 -11.53 -0.15
C LEU A 264 -13.46 -12.24 0.00
N VAL A 265 -13.37 -13.28 0.83
CA VAL A 265 -12.09 -13.95 1.13
C VAL A 265 -11.39 -14.56 -0.10
N PRO A 266 -12.08 -15.32 -1.00
CA PRO A 266 -11.40 -16.01 -2.09
C PRO A 266 -10.65 -15.08 -3.05
N PRO A 267 -11.24 -13.98 -3.58
CA PRO A 267 -10.51 -13.06 -4.46
C PRO A 267 -9.23 -12.49 -3.82
N ILE A 268 -9.26 -12.12 -2.53
CA ILE A 268 -8.08 -11.58 -1.83
C ILE A 268 -6.96 -12.61 -1.79
N LEU A 269 -7.28 -13.86 -1.39
CA LEU A 269 -6.30 -14.93 -1.34
C LEU A 269 -5.76 -15.27 -2.72
N THR A 270 -6.62 -15.33 -3.74
CA THR A 270 -6.19 -15.58 -5.13
C THR A 270 -5.22 -14.50 -5.63
N MET A 271 -5.41 -13.22 -5.25
CA MET A 271 -4.48 -12.15 -5.61
C MET A 271 -3.15 -12.24 -4.85
N ILE A 272 -3.16 -12.63 -3.56
CA ILE A 272 -1.93 -12.80 -2.77
C ILE A 272 -1.10 -13.99 -3.25
N ASP A 273 -1.75 -15.10 -3.62
CA ASP A 273 -1.10 -16.33 -4.09
C ASP A 273 -0.70 -16.28 -5.57
N ASP A 274 -1.02 -15.19 -6.26
CA ASP A 274 -0.76 -15.05 -7.68
C ASP A 274 0.74 -14.90 -8.00
N ASP A 275 1.19 -15.29 -9.19
CA ASP A 275 2.61 -15.24 -9.58
C ASP A 275 3.14 -13.82 -9.84
N SER A 276 2.27 -12.87 -10.22
CA SER A 276 2.65 -11.49 -10.58
C SER A 276 2.71 -10.59 -9.34
N LEU A 277 3.82 -9.85 -9.22
CA LEU A 277 4.12 -9.02 -8.05
C LEU A 277 3.11 -7.87 -7.83
N PRO A 278 2.64 -7.15 -8.88
CA PRO A 278 1.56 -6.17 -8.75
C PRO A 278 0.30 -6.73 -8.10
N PHE A 279 -0.16 -7.92 -8.48
CA PHE A 279 -1.33 -8.54 -7.87
C PHE A 279 -1.09 -9.00 -6.44
N LYS A 280 0.08 -9.57 -6.12
CA LYS A 280 0.46 -9.87 -4.73
C LYS A 280 0.39 -8.64 -3.84
N ARG A 281 0.96 -7.54 -4.32
CA ARG A 281 0.95 -6.24 -3.64
C ARG A 281 -0.47 -5.74 -3.45
N HIS A 282 -1.28 -5.75 -4.50
CA HIS A 282 -2.67 -5.31 -4.46
C HIS A 282 -3.49 -6.16 -3.47
N GLY A 283 -3.31 -7.49 -3.46
CA GLY A 283 -3.92 -8.40 -2.50
C GLY A 283 -3.54 -8.08 -1.05
N CYS A 284 -2.28 -7.73 -0.77
CA CYS A 284 -1.84 -7.30 0.57
C CYS A 284 -2.46 -5.96 1.01
N ILE A 285 -2.57 -5.00 0.10
CA ILE A 285 -3.23 -3.70 0.35
C ILE A 285 -4.71 -3.93 0.65
N LEU A 286 -5.39 -4.71 -0.19
CA LEU A 286 -6.80 -5.05 -0.01
C LEU A 286 -7.06 -5.82 1.28
N LEU A 287 -6.18 -6.75 1.66
CA LEU A 287 -6.29 -7.42 2.94
C LEU A 287 -6.21 -6.43 4.10
N SER A 288 -5.30 -5.47 4.04
CA SER A 288 -5.18 -4.44 5.08
C SER A 288 -6.48 -3.64 5.21
N GLN A 289 -7.07 -3.23 4.08
CA GLN A 289 -8.36 -2.52 4.04
C GLN A 289 -9.51 -3.39 4.56
N PHE A 290 -9.58 -4.65 4.13
CA PHE A 290 -10.56 -5.65 4.57
C PHE A 290 -10.52 -5.92 6.08
N LEU A 291 -9.34 -5.77 6.71
CA LEU A 291 -9.18 -5.98 8.15
C LEU A 291 -9.66 -4.79 9.00
N ILE A 292 -9.74 -3.57 8.46
CA ILE A 292 -10.14 -2.36 9.20
C ILE A 292 -11.54 -2.53 9.83
N PRO A 293 -12.60 -2.88 9.07
CA PRO A 293 -13.94 -3.02 9.66
C PRO A 293 -14.02 -4.14 10.70
N ILE A 294 -13.26 -5.22 10.54
CA ILE A 294 -13.18 -6.33 11.51
C ILE A 294 -12.56 -5.83 12.82
N GLN A 295 -11.48 -5.04 12.70
CA GLN A 295 -10.73 -4.51 13.82
C GLN A 295 -11.55 -3.51 14.64
N GLU A 296 -12.24 -2.59 13.97
CA GLU A 296 -13.07 -1.55 14.58
C GLU A 296 -14.36 -2.12 15.18
N SER A 297 -15.05 -3.01 14.48
CA SER A 297 -16.29 -3.66 14.95
C SER A 297 -16.06 -4.75 16.00
N LYS A 298 -14.79 -5.09 16.28
CA LYS A 298 -14.37 -6.18 17.18
C LYS A 298 -15.02 -7.52 16.81
N SER A 299 -15.10 -7.83 15.52
CA SER A 299 -15.63 -9.11 15.05
C SER A 299 -14.63 -10.25 15.26
N ASP A 300 -15.12 -11.41 15.68
CA ASP A 300 -14.36 -12.64 15.89
C ASP A 300 -14.39 -13.58 14.67
N ILE A 301 -14.89 -13.10 13.52
CA ILE A 301 -15.09 -13.88 12.30
C ILE A 301 -13.82 -14.61 11.83
N LEU A 302 -12.64 -13.98 11.90
CA LEU A 302 -11.37 -14.58 11.48
C LEU A 302 -11.00 -15.79 12.34
N ARG A 303 -11.27 -15.73 13.65
CA ARG A 303 -11.03 -16.83 14.59
C ARG A 303 -12.04 -17.96 14.37
N ARG A 304 -13.32 -17.61 14.21
CA ARG A 304 -14.40 -18.58 13.98
C ARG A 304 -14.22 -19.37 12.68
N THR A 305 -13.60 -18.76 11.68
CA THR A 305 -13.36 -19.38 10.35
C THR A 305 -11.96 -19.97 10.18
N ASN A 306 -11.07 -19.80 11.18
CA ASN A 306 -9.65 -20.21 11.14
C ASN A 306 -8.85 -19.64 9.96
N LEU A 307 -9.29 -18.53 9.39
CA LEU A 307 -8.62 -17.92 8.24
C LEU A 307 -7.37 -17.13 8.59
N SER A 308 -7.17 -16.78 9.87
CA SER A 308 -5.93 -16.11 10.32
C SER A 308 -4.68 -16.86 9.87
N SER A 309 -4.66 -18.19 10.04
CA SER A 309 -3.54 -19.01 9.56
C SER A 309 -3.47 -19.10 8.03
N VAL A 310 -4.60 -19.04 7.32
CA VAL A 310 -4.62 -19.15 5.86
C VAL A 310 -4.01 -17.90 5.23
N PHE A 311 -4.40 -16.71 5.70
CA PHE A 311 -3.79 -15.46 5.26
C PHE A 311 -2.32 -15.37 5.66
N GLU A 312 -1.95 -15.86 6.85
CA GLU A 312 -0.54 -15.90 7.25
C GLU A 312 0.29 -16.78 6.30
N ASP A 313 -0.21 -17.97 5.96
CA ASP A 313 0.46 -18.91 5.05
C ASP A 313 0.54 -18.35 3.61
N ALA A 314 -0.41 -17.52 3.19
CA ALA A 314 -0.41 -16.84 1.89
C ALA A 314 0.57 -15.65 1.83
N ILE A 315 0.68 -14.85 2.89
CA ILE A 315 1.55 -13.64 2.90
C ILE A 315 3.02 -14.00 3.08
N ARG A 316 3.36 -14.97 3.93
CA ARG A 316 4.76 -15.29 4.26
C ARG A 316 5.65 -15.60 3.04
N PRO A 317 5.18 -16.32 1.99
CA PRO A 317 5.93 -16.47 0.74
C PRO A 317 6.37 -15.15 0.10
N CYS A 318 5.59 -14.06 0.23
CA CYS A 318 5.93 -12.74 -0.33
C CYS A 318 7.22 -12.16 0.25
N PHE A 319 7.61 -12.55 1.47
CA PHE A 319 8.84 -12.05 2.10
C PHE A 319 10.13 -12.56 1.43
N HIS A 320 10.03 -13.59 0.58
CA HIS A 320 11.16 -14.12 -0.17
C HIS A 320 11.37 -13.41 -1.52
N SER A 321 10.52 -12.44 -1.88
CA SER A 321 10.66 -11.62 -3.08
C SER A 321 11.74 -10.55 -2.90
N LEU A 322 13.01 -10.99 -2.84
CA LEU A 322 14.19 -10.18 -2.60
C LEU A 322 15.15 -10.21 -3.82
N PRO A 323 16.04 -9.22 -3.96
CA PRO A 323 17.20 -9.33 -4.85
C PRO A 323 18.05 -10.55 -4.48
N THR A 324 18.71 -11.26 -5.41
CA THR A 324 18.91 -10.94 -6.84
C THR A 324 17.79 -11.41 -7.77
N ILE A 325 16.82 -12.18 -7.28
CA ILE A 325 15.75 -12.78 -8.10
C ILE A 325 14.67 -11.76 -8.43
N THR A 326 14.34 -10.88 -7.48
CA THR A 326 13.36 -9.80 -7.66
C THR A 326 14.08 -8.45 -7.73
N PRO A 327 13.80 -7.58 -8.71
CA PRO A 327 14.36 -6.23 -8.75
C PRO A 327 14.06 -5.43 -7.47
N GLU A 328 15.00 -4.59 -7.04
CA GLU A 328 14.90 -3.85 -5.77
C GLU A 328 13.61 -3.02 -5.67
N VAL A 329 13.21 -2.34 -6.74
CA VAL A 329 12.00 -1.50 -6.76
C VAL A 329 10.74 -2.31 -6.50
N ASP A 330 10.65 -3.51 -7.09
CA ASP A 330 9.47 -4.37 -6.95
C ASP A 330 9.45 -5.07 -5.59
N SER A 331 10.62 -5.48 -5.08
CA SER A 331 10.78 -5.95 -3.70
C SER A 331 10.29 -4.90 -2.70
N ILE A 332 10.71 -3.63 -2.84
CA ILE A 332 10.28 -2.55 -1.95
C ILE A 332 8.76 -2.37 -2.01
N LYS A 333 8.18 -2.29 -3.22
CA LYS A 333 6.73 -2.10 -3.40
C LYS A 333 5.90 -3.22 -2.77
N LEU A 334 6.33 -4.48 -2.91
CA LEU A 334 5.64 -5.63 -2.36
C LEU A 334 5.81 -5.73 -0.84
N LEU A 335 7.04 -5.63 -0.33
CA LEU A 335 7.33 -5.78 1.10
C LEU A 335 6.71 -4.64 1.94
N ALA A 336 6.68 -3.41 1.40
CA ALA A 336 6.00 -2.28 2.02
C ALA A 336 4.49 -2.51 2.20
N ALA A 337 3.87 -3.41 1.41
CA ALA A 337 2.48 -3.80 1.58
C ALA A 337 2.33 -5.07 2.43
N ALA A 338 3.21 -6.06 2.24
CA ALA A 338 3.10 -7.37 2.87
C ALA A 338 3.37 -7.36 4.38
N TYR A 339 4.38 -6.62 4.85
CA TYR A 339 4.68 -6.55 6.29
C TYR A 339 3.55 -5.88 7.09
N PRO A 340 3.04 -4.69 6.71
CA PRO A 340 1.89 -4.09 7.37
C PRO A 340 0.61 -4.95 7.30
N ALA A 341 0.39 -5.65 6.19
CA ALA A 341 -0.77 -6.55 6.05
C ALA A 341 -0.70 -7.72 7.04
N LEU A 342 0.44 -8.40 7.15
CA LEU A 342 0.64 -9.46 8.13
C LEU A 342 0.52 -8.92 9.56
N ARG A 343 1.14 -7.78 9.85
CA ARG A 343 1.04 -7.14 11.17
C ARG A 343 -0.41 -6.83 11.52
N SER A 344 -1.17 -6.24 10.61
CA SER A 344 -2.59 -5.93 10.78
C SER A 344 -3.43 -7.19 10.99
N LEU A 345 -3.11 -8.28 10.29
CA LEU A 345 -3.76 -9.58 10.46
C LEU A 345 -3.50 -10.15 11.84
N LEU A 346 -2.24 -10.13 12.31
CA LEU A 346 -1.86 -10.60 13.64
C LEU A 346 -2.51 -9.76 14.74
N GLN A 347 -2.43 -8.43 14.62
CA GLN A 347 -3.05 -7.52 15.57
C GLN A 347 -4.57 -7.69 15.61
N THR A 348 -5.24 -7.91 14.48
CA THR A 348 -6.70 -8.14 14.44
C THR A 348 -7.06 -9.51 15.02
N SER A 349 -6.30 -10.54 14.66
CA SER A 349 -6.53 -11.92 15.12
C SER A 349 -6.24 -12.08 16.61
N TYR A 350 -5.29 -11.33 17.18
CA TYR A 350 -4.86 -11.46 18.58
C TYR A 350 -5.16 -10.22 19.44
N ARG A 351 -5.88 -9.21 18.91
CA ARG A 351 -6.25 -7.92 19.57
C ARG A 351 -6.77 -8.05 21.00
N PRO A 352 -7.67 -9.00 21.33
CA PRO A 352 -8.21 -9.14 22.68
C PRO A 352 -7.12 -9.38 23.74
N ALA A 353 -5.93 -9.84 23.35
CA ALA A 353 -4.78 -10.06 24.23
C ALA A 353 -3.97 -8.77 24.55
N LEU A 354 -4.22 -7.67 23.84
CA LEU A 354 -3.47 -6.41 23.95
C LEU A 354 -4.23 -5.33 24.75
N THR A 355 -5.57 -5.43 24.88
CA THR A 355 -6.42 -4.32 25.36
C THR A 355 -7.18 -4.56 26.66
N GLN A 356 -6.77 -5.49 27.53
CA GLN A 356 -7.39 -5.61 28.85
C GLN A 356 -6.39 -5.62 30.01
N ALA A 357 -6.36 -4.49 30.72
CA ALA A 357 -5.99 -4.39 32.12
C ALA A 357 -7.09 -4.97 33.03
N SER A 358 -7.64 -6.14 32.69
CA SER A 358 -8.56 -6.86 33.57
C SER A 358 -7.72 -7.63 34.60
N GLN A 359 -8.02 -7.42 35.88
CA GLN A 359 -7.29 -7.97 37.05
C GLN A 359 -7.37 -9.51 37.15
N TYR A 360 -7.95 -10.21 36.16
CA TYR A 360 -8.00 -11.66 36.06
C TYR A 360 -7.65 -12.10 34.63
N SER A 361 -6.39 -12.45 34.39
CA SER A 361 -5.94 -13.03 33.12
C SER A 361 -6.55 -14.42 32.93
N SER A 362 -7.55 -14.56 32.06
CA SER A 362 -8.05 -15.88 31.68
C SER A 362 -6.96 -16.68 30.95
N ILE A 363 -6.95 -18.01 31.12
CA ILE A 363 -6.03 -18.95 30.43
C ILE A 363 -6.07 -18.76 28.89
N LYS A 364 -7.21 -18.31 28.36
CA LYS A 364 -7.37 -18.02 26.93
C LYS A 364 -6.57 -16.79 26.49
N HIS A 365 -6.52 -15.74 27.32
CA HIS A 365 -5.80 -14.50 27.04
C HIS A 365 -4.27 -14.72 27.04
N THR A 366 -3.76 -15.59 27.91
CA THR A 366 -2.32 -15.93 27.92
C THR A 366 -1.92 -16.69 26.66
N LYS A 367 -2.73 -17.66 26.23
CA LYS A 367 -2.49 -18.42 25.00
C LYS A 367 -2.53 -17.55 23.74
N ASP A 368 -3.46 -16.61 23.65
CA ASP A 368 -3.54 -15.67 22.53
C ASP A 368 -2.32 -14.74 22.48
N LYS A 369 -1.85 -14.28 23.65
CA LYS A 369 -0.62 -13.47 23.75
C LYS A 369 0.61 -14.27 23.32
N GLU A 370 0.73 -15.52 23.76
CA GLU A 370 1.81 -16.43 23.36
C GLU A 370 1.80 -16.70 21.85
N ALA A 371 0.63 -16.91 21.25
CA ALA A 371 0.49 -17.11 19.82
C ALA A 371 0.90 -15.87 19.01
N PHE A 372 0.48 -14.67 19.45
CA PHE A 372 0.92 -13.41 18.87
C PHE A 372 2.45 -13.26 18.92
N ILE A 373 3.03 -13.43 20.11
CA ILE A 373 4.49 -13.34 20.29
C ILE A 373 5.19 -14.35 19.38
N SER A 374 4.72 -15.60 19.34
CA SER A 374 5.30 -16.64 18.50
C SER A 374 5.24 -16.30 17.01
N ALA A 375 4.11 -15.79 16.51
CA ALA A 375 3.94 -15.43 15.11
C ALA A 375 4.78 -14.21 14.71
N THR A 376 4.84 -13.20 15.58
CA THR A 376 5.67 -11.99 15.40
C THR A 376 7.16 -12.33 15.47
N THR A 377 7.57 -13.20 16.41
CA THR A 377 8.92 -13.75 16.48
C THR A 377 9.29 -14.49 15.20
N LYS A 378 8.38 -15.29 14.63
CA LYS A 378 8.61 -16.00 13.37
C LYS A 378 8.86 -15.01 12.22
N THR A 379 8.14 -13.89 12.19
CA THR A 379 8.40 -12.83 11.21
C THR A 379 9.78 -12.20 11.40
N LEU A 380 10.16 -11.88 12.64
CA LEU A 380 11.48 -11.33 12.95
C LEU A 380 12.62 -12.27 12.57
N ARG A 381 12.57 -13.52 13.05
CA ARG A 381 13.68 -14.48 12.98
C ARG A 381 13.79 -15.16 11.62
N ASP A 382 12.67 -15.50 10.99
CA ASP A 382 12.71 -16.29 9.75
C ASP A 382 12.68 -15.39 8.50
N HIS A 383 12.19 -14.16 8.61
CA HIS A 383 11.93 -13.30 7.45
C HIS A 383 12.57 -11.92 7.51
N LEU A 384 12.70 -11.25 8.67
CA LEU A 384 13.31 -9.91 8.70
C LEU A 384 14.84 -9.96 8.83
N ILE A 385 15.36 -10.61 9.87
CA ILE A 385 16.81 -10.71 10.13
C ILE A 385 17.51 -11.42 8.95
N PRO A 386 17.08 -12.60 8.48
CA PRO A 386 17.74 -13.28 7.37
C PRO A 386 17.67 -12.48 6.06
N SER A 387 16.54 -11.82 5.77
CA SER A 387 16.42 -11.00 4.56
C SER A 387 17.36 -9.82 4.58
N PHE A 388 17.56 -9.18 5.74
CA PHE A 388 18.52 -8.10 5.89
C PHE A 388 19.96 -8.59 5.64
N HIS A 389 20.33 -9.74 6.20
CA HIS A 389 21.64 -10.36 5.96
C HIS A 389 21.80 -10.85 4.52
N HIS A 390 20.72 -11.27 3.85
CA HIS A 390 20.79 -11.69 2.45
C HIS A 390 21.16 -10.53 1.51
N ILE A 391 20.60 -9.34 1.77
CA ILE A 391 20.81 -8.16 0.92
C ILE A 391 21.97 -7.28 1.39
N SER A 392 22.56 -7.58 2.55
CA SER A 392 23.65 -6.80 3.15
C SER A 392 24.82 -7.72 3.49
N SER A 393 26.04 -7.38 3.09
CA SER A 393 27.23 -8.17 3.43
C SER A 393 27.71 -7.85 4.86
N ALA A 394 26.82 -8.02 5.85
CA ALA A 394 27.12 -7.90 7.27
C ALA A 394 27.65 -9.22 7.87
N ASP A 395 28.03 -10.18 7.02
CA ASP A 395 28.52 -11.48 7.44
C ASP A 395 29.92 -11.38 8.03
N ILE A 396 30.01 -11.89 9.27
CA ILE A 396 31.22 -12.05 10.09
C ILE A 396 32.29 -12.96 9.44
N THR A 397 31.96 -13.62 8.33
CA THR A 397 32.82 -14.55 7.58
C THR A 397 33.40 -13.92 6.32
N SER A 398 32.99 -12.70 5.95
CA SER A 398 33.54 -11.99 4.81
C SER A 398 34.95 -11.47 5.13
N THR A 399 35.86 -11.58 4.16
CA THR A 399 37.24 -11.05 4.25
C THR A 399 37.30 -9.52 4.20
N SER A 400 36.17 -8.85 3.96
CA SER A 400 36.01 -7.41 4.02
C SER A 400 35.75 -6.96 5.46
N THR A 401 36.56 -6.01 5.95
CA THR A 401 36.42 -5.40 7.28
C THR A 401 35.19 -4.50 7.44
N PHE A 402 34.41 -4.29 6.38
CA PHE A 402 33.30 -3.32 6.35
C PHE A 402 32.03 -3.95 5.77
N ALA A 403 30.89 -3.65 6.40
CA ALA A 403 29.59 -4.06 5.90
C ALA A 403 29.22 -3.30 4.62
N SER A 404 28.72 -4.04 3.62
CA SER A 404 28.25 -3.46 2.36
C SER A 404 26.73 -3.52 2.26
N PHE A 405 26.13 -2.44 1.77
CA PHE A 405 24.68 -2.28 1.58
C PHE A 405 24.37 -1.95 0.12
N PRO A 406 24.36 -2.95 -0.78
CA PRO A 406 24.10 -2.73 -2.20
C PRO A 406 22.68 -2.21 -2.48
N HIS A 407 21.73 -2.50 -1.58
CA HIS A 407 20.33 -2.09 -1.69
C HIS A 407 19.90 -1.22 -0.48
N PRO A 408 20.45 0.00 -0.33
CA PRO A 408 20.27 0.80 0.88
C PRO A 408 18.81 1.17 1.14
N ARG A 409 18.00 1.35 0.09
CA ARG A 409 16.56 1.66 0.23
C ARG A 409 15.78 0.46 0.77
N LEU A 410 16.07 -0.73 0.28
CA LEU A 410 15.47 -1.97 0.79
C LEU A 410 15.93 -2.27 2.21
N SER A 411 17.21 -2.11 2.53
CA SER A 411 17.75 -2.24 3.89
C SER A 411 17.09 -1.26 4.86
N THR A 412 16.81 -0.02 4.42
CA THR A 412 16.07 0.98 5.20
C THR A 412 14.65 0.50 5.54
N LEU A 413 13.92 -0.05 4.56
CA LEU A 413 12.59 -0.62 4.77
C LEU A 413 12.63 -1.77 5.79
N LEU A 414 13.56 -2.71 5.63
CA LEU A 414 13.67 -3.85 6.55
C LEU A 414 14.01 -3.42 7.97
N LEU A 415 14.89 -2.42 8.16
CA LEU A 415 15.20 -1.86 9.48
C LEU A 415 13.97 -1.21 10.13
N ASN A 416 13.18 -0.45 9.37
CA ASN A 416 11.94 0.12 9.89
C ASN A 416 10.97 -0.98 10.36
N GLU A 417 10.81 -2.05 9.56
CA GLU A 417 9.98 -3.19 9.95
C GLU A 417 10.54 -3.97 11.15
N ILE A 418 11.87 -4.08 11.29
CA ILE A 418 12.52 -4.63 12.49
C ILE A 418 12.21 -3.78 13.72
N ALA A 419 12.31 -2.45 13.61
CA ALA A 419 12.01 -1.54 14.72
C ALA A 419 10.56 -1.67 15.19
N ILE A 420 9.62 -1.69 14.24
CA ILE A 420 8.19 -1.89 14.49
C ILE A 420 7.94 -3.25 15.15
N THR A 421 8.55 -4.32 14.61
CA THR A 421 8.41 -5.68 15.14
C THR A 421 8.98 -5.81 16.56
N CYS A 422 10.09 -5.15 16.85
CA CYS A 422 10.68 -5.09 18.20
C CYS A 422 9.77 -4.37 19.20
N ALA A 423 9.07 -3.31 18.76
CA ALA A 423 8.09 -2.62 19.58
C ALA A 423 6.86 -3.51 19.85
N ASP A 424 6.37 -4.23 18.84
CA ASP A 424 5.25 -5.18 18.98
C ASP A 424 5.59 -6.36 19.93
N LEU A 425 6.83 -6.83 19.93
CA LEU A 425 7.30 -7.89 20.83
C LEU A 425 7.50 -7.43 22.28
N GLY A 426 7.75 -6.14 22.50
CA GLY A 426 8.04 -5.58 23.82
C GLY A 426 9.24 -6.27 24.49
N VAL A 427 9.11 -6.63 25.77
CA VAL A 427 10.19 -7.28 26.54
C VAL A 427 10.73 -8.57 25.93
N HIS A 428 9.96 -9.25 25.08
CA HIS A 428 10.41 -10.47 24.42
C HIS A 428 11.52 -10.22 23.39
N THR A 429 11.73 -8.97 22.98
CA THR A 429 12.86 -8.52 22.16
C THR A 429 14.21 -8.80 22.81
N THR A 430 14.29 -8.86 24.14
CA THR A 430 15.53 -9.17 24.88
C THR A 430 16.24 -10.46 24.42
N LYS A 431 15.48 -11.44 23.92
CA LYS A 431 16.02 -12.74 23.45
C LYS A 431 16.84 -12.62 22.17
N TYR A 432 16.62 -11.56 21.39
CA TYR A 432 17.18 -11.38 20.04
C TYR A 432 18.25 -10.29 20.00
N LEU A 433 18.65 -9.74 21.15
CA LEU A 433 19.71 -8.72 21.21
C LEU A 433 21.01 -9.20 20.54
N GLN A 434 21.35 -10.48 20.70
CA GLN A 434 22.55 -11.05 20.08
C GLN A 434 22.52 -11.04 18.56
N ASP A 435 21.34 -11.13 17.95
CA ASP A 435 21.18 -11.16 16.50
C ASP A 435 21.02 -9.73 15.95
N ILE A 436 20.35 -8.83 16.68
CA ILE A 436 20.00 -7.49 16.19
C ILE A 436 21.10 -6.45 16.49
N ILE A 437 21.82 -6.54 17.61
CA ILE A 437 22.87 -5.55 17.94
C ILE A 437 24.00 -5.54 16.91
N PRO A 438 24.54 -6.69 16.45
CA PRO A 438 25.56 -6.69 15.40
C PRO A 438 25.06 -6.06 14.08
N LEU A 439 23.78 -6.28 13.75
CA LEU A 439 23.12 -5.69 12.60
C LEU A 439 23.07 -4.16 12.71
N VAL A 440 22.66 -3.62 13.86
CA VAL A 440 22.67 -2.17 14.12
C VAL A 440 24.11 -1.61 14.10
N TYR A 441 25.04 -2.30 14.76
CA TYR A 441 26.45 -1.89 14.85
C TYR A 441 27.08 -1.76 13.45
N SER A 442 26.94 -2.79 12.62
CA SER A 442 27.48 -2.83 11.26
C SER A 442 26.88 -1.77 10.35
N THR A 443 25.60 -1.42 10.56
CA THR A 443 24.93 -0.37 9.79
C THR A 443 25.41 1.02 10.20
N LEU A 444 25.45 1.31 11.50
CA LEU A 444 25.84 2.62 12.03
C LEU A 444 27.34 2.91 11.90
N SER A 445 28.18 1.89 11.99
CA SER A 445 29.64 2.04 11.87
C SER A 445 30.14 2.04 10.42
N ASN A 446 29.24 1.99 9.44
CA ASN A 446 29.63 2.01 8.03
C ASN A 446 30.18 3.38 7.63
N MET A 447 31.44 3.40 7.18
CA MET A 447 32.13 4.60 6.69
C MET A 447 31.41 5.31 5.53
N PHE A 448 30.65 4.58 4.72
CA PHE A 448 29.89 5.16 3.59
C PHE A 448 28.41 5.40 3.91
N GLY A 449 27.99 5.21 5.16
CA GLY A 449 26.60 5.32 5.58
C GLY A 449 25.97 6.70 5.32
N THR A 450 26.77 7.77 5.36
CA THR A 450 26.32 9.15 5.10
C THR A 450 25.85 9.38 3.67
N THR A 451 26.19 8.49 2.73
CA THR A 451 25.69 8.53 1.34
C THR A 451 24.18 8.33 1.28
N HIS A 452 23.61 7.56 2.22
CA HIS A 452 22.16 7.32 2.31
C HIS A 452 21.71 7.46 3.78
N PRO A 453 21.57 8.70 4.28
CA PRO A 453 21.19 8.97 5.68
C PRO A 453 19.94 8.23 6.18
N PRO A 454 18.88 7.98 5.37
CA PRO A 454 17.70 7.25 5.84
C PRO A 454 18.03 5.86 6.37
N LEU A 455 19.07 5.20 5.85
CA LEU A 455 19.52 3.89 6.34
C LEU A 455 20.00 3.97 7.79
N LEU A 456 20.80 5.00 8.09
CA LEU A 456 21.33 5.25 9.44
C LEU A 456 20.19 5.63 10.40
N ILE A 457 19.27 6.50 9.97
CA ILE A 457 18.10 6.89 10.77
C ILE A 457 17.24 5.66 11.12
N SER A 458 17.00 4.76 10.16
CA SER A 458 16.28 3.51 10.42
C SER A 458 17.03 2.58 11.38
N ALA A 459 18.36 2.51 11.31
CA ALA A 459 19.16 1.76 12.29
C ALA A 459 19.08 2.37 13.70
N VAL A 460 19.07 3.70 13.82
CA VAL A 460 18.82 4.40 15.09
C VAL A 460 17.41 4.13 15.60
N SER A 461 16.41 4.05 14.72
CA SER A 461 15.04 3.64 15.08
C SER A 461 15.00 2.24 15.69
N VAL A 462 15.71 1.27 15.10
CA VAL A 462 15.87 -0.07 15.68
C VAL A 462 16.54 0.03 17.05
N LEU A 463 17.65 0.76 17.17
CA LEU A 463 18.37 0.92 18.43
C LEU A 463 17.48 1.51 19.54
N ARG A 464 16.71 2.55 19.23
CA ARG A 464 15.72 3.14 20.15
C ARG A 464 14.67 2.11 20.55
N ALA A 465 14.13 1.35 19.61
CA ALA A 465 13.20 0.26 19.92
C ALA A 465 13.85 -0.80 20.84
N LEU A 466 15.12 -1.15 20.63
CA LEU A 466 15.85 -2.08 21.51
C LEU A 466 16.02 -1.50 22.92
N ILE A 467 16.43 -0.24 23.06
CA ILE A 467 16.63 0.40 24.38
C ILE A 467 15.31 0.43 25.14
N LEU A 468 14.21 0.87 24.50
CA LEU A 468 12.91 1.01 25.14
C LEU A 468 12.27 -0.33 25.53
N ASN A 469 12.46 -1.38 24.73
CA ASN A 469 11.79 -2.67 24.94
C ASN A 469 12.67 -3.70 25.66
N ALA A 470 13.99 -3.63 25.49
CA ALA A 470 14.95 -4.57 26.06
C ALA A 470 15.82 -3.97 27.18
N TYR A 471 15.38 -2.86 27.79
CA TYR A 471 16.04 -2.19 28.91
C TYR A 471 16.53 -3.13 30.04
N PRO A 472 15.87 -4.26 30.41
CA PRO A 472 16.36 -5.12 31.48
C PRO A 472 17.70 -5.80 31.17
N ARG A 473 18.06 -5.95 29.88
CA ARG A 473 19.26 -6.68 29.43
C ARG A 473 20.18 -5.85 28.53
N ILE A 474 19.79 -4.62 28.18
CA ILE A 474 20.53 -3.76 27.26
C ILE A 474 21.93 -3.39 27.77
N TRP A 475 22.14 -3.36 29.09
CA TRP A 475 23.40 -3.02 29.74
C TRP A 475 24.60 -3.86 29.30
N ARG A 476 24.35 -5.10 28.86
CA ARG A 476 25.39 -6.00 28.33
C ARG A 476 25.98 -5.53 27.01
N TRP A 477 25.19 -4.79 26.24
CA TRP A 477 25.49 -4.34 24.89
C TRP A 477 25.86 -2.85 24.83
N ARG A 478 26.03 -2.20 26.00
CA ARG A 478 26.26 -0.75 26.07
C ARG A 478 27.54 -0.33 25.34
N GLY A 479 28.58 -1.17 25.34
CA GLY A 479 29.85 -0.89 24.67
C GLY A 479 29.70 -0.88 23.15
N GLU A 480 29.03 -1.90 22.61
CA GLU A 480 28.72 -2.00 21.19
C GLU A 480 27.79 -0.87 20.74
N ILE A 481 26.78 -0.53 21.55
CA ILE A 481 25.87 0.58 21.26
C ILE A 481 26.63 1.91 21.22
N LEU A 482 27.45 2.20 22.24
CA LEU A 482 28.26 3.42 22.27
C LEU A 482 29.24 3.47 21.11
N GLY A 483 29.92 2.35 20.80
CA GLY A 483 30.84 2.26 19.67
C GLY A 483 30.16 2.54 18.33
N ALA A 484 28.97 1.99 18.12
CA ALA A 484 28.17 2.20 16.91
C ALA A 484 27.75 3.68 16.75
N ILE A 485 27.24 4.29 17.83
CA ILE A 485 26.83 5.70 17.83
C ILE A 485 28.02 6.64 17.60
N CYS A 486 29.14 6.40 18.29
CA CYS A 486 30.35 7.22 18.13
C CYS A 486 30.90 7.12 16.71
N SER A 487 31.00 5.91 16.15
CA SER A 487 31.46 5.70 14.78
C SER A 487 30.56 6.42 13.77
N CYS A 488 29.23 6.31 13.94
CA CYS A 488 28.27 7.00 13.09
C CYS A 488 28.45 8.53 13.18
N TRP A 489 28.61 9.06 14.39
CA TRP A 489 28.80 10.50 14.61
C TRP A 489 30.06 11.03 13.93
N VAL A 490 31.20 10.34 14.09
CA VAL A 490 32.46 10.72 13.45
C VAL A 490 32.32 10.72 11.93
N ASN A 491 31.72 9.68 11.34
CA ASN A 491 31.48 9.64 9.89
C ASN A 491 30.62 10.81 9.39
N VAL A 492 29.64 11.26 10.18
CA VAL A 492 28.84 12.45 9.84
C VAL A 492 29.66 13.74 9.92
N LEU A 493 30.53 13.88 10.91
CA LEU A 493 31.44 15.02 11.01
C LEU A 493 32.41 15.08 9.83
N ASP A 494 32.99 13.93 9.45
CA ASP A 494 33.89 13.82 8.31
C ASP A 494 33.19 14.26 7.00
N ASP A 495 31.95 13.81 6.76
CA ASP A 495 31.14 14.19 5.58
C ASP A 495 30.83 15.70 5.56
N GLU A 496 30.57 16.31 6.72
CA GLU A 496 30.36 17.75 6.85
C GLU A 496 31.64 18.56 6.62
N GLU A 497 32.80 18.07 7.05
CA GLU A 497 34.10 18.70 6.80
C GLU A 497 34.51 18.63 5.31
N GLU A 498 34.31 17.49 4.67
CA GLU A 498 34.52 17.32 3.22
C GLU A 498 33.61 18.25 2.41
N SER A 499 32.35 18.41 2.83
CA SER A 499 31.39 19.32 2.19
C SER A 499 31.81 20.80 2.32
N LYS A 500 32.38 21.21 3.47
CA LYS A 500 32.89 22.58 3.67
C LYS A 500 34.15 22.87 2.85
N THR A 501 35.06 21.91 2.73
CA THR A 501 36.33 22.09 2.00
C THR A 501 36.15 22.12 0.48
N THR A 502 35.21 21.35 -0.06
CA THR A 502 34.85 21.34 -1.49
C THR A 502 34.13 22.63 -1.91
N GLY A 503 33.23 23.17 -1.08
CA GLY A 503 32.55 24.45 -1.33
C GLY A 503 33.48 25.67 -1.37
N THR A 504 34.66 25.61 -0.72
CA THR A 504 35.62 26.72 -0.66
C THR A 504 36.53 26.82 -1.90
N LYS A 505 36.58 25.78 -2.75
CA LYS A 505 37.49 25.72 -3.93
C LYS A 505 36.80 26.02 -5.27
N ALA A 506 35.49 26.27 -5.31
CA ALA A 506 34.81 26.66 -6.54
C ALA A 506 35.15 28.12 -6.93
N PRO A 507 35.64 28.41 -8.14
CA PRO A 507 35.89 29.78 -8.59
C PRO A 507 34.57 30.56 -8.60
N LYS A 508 34.63 31.81 -8.10
CA LYS A 508 33.50 32.74 -7.85
C LYS A 508 32.54 33.03 -9.01
N ASP A 509 32.74 32.46 -10.18
CA ASP A 509 31.99 32.81 -11.41
C ASP A 509 30.81 31.89 -11.72
N LYS A 510 30.52 30.87 -10.91
CA LYS A 510 29.28 30.08 -11.01
C LYS A 510 28.75 29.70 -9.63
N ALA A 511 28.07 30.62 -8.97
CA ALA A 511 27.16 30.28 -7.88
C ALA A 511 25.93 29.55 -8.46
N SER A 512 26.08 28.26 -8.75
CA SER A 512 24.92 27.38 -8.92
C SER A 512 24.27 27.22 -7.55
N ALA A 513 22.97 27.53 -7.46
CA ALA A 513 22.17 27.26 -6.26
C ALA A 513 22.37 25.79 -5.82
N PRO A 514 22.40 25.50 -4.50
CA PRO A 514 22.47 24.13 -4.01
C PRO A 514 21.36 23.30 -4.65
N SER A 515 21.70 22.10 -5.09
CA SER A 515 20.71 21.19 -5.65
C SER A 515 19.73 20.79 -4.54
N SER A 516 18.45 20.55 -4.87
CA SER A 516 17.44 20.13 -3.89
C SER A 516 17.83 18.84 -3.14
N GLY A 517 18.74 18.03 -3.70
CA GLY A 517 19.29 16.84 -3.06
C GLY A 517 20.25 17.13 -1.90
N ASP A 518 21.08 18.17 -2.01
CA ASP A 518 22.08 18.50 -0.98
C ASP A 518 21.43 19.11 0.27
N GLU A 519 20.39 19.92 0.08
CA GLU A 519 19.58 20.46 1.19
C GLU A 519 18.84 19.34 1.93
N SER A 520 18.27 18.38 1.19
CA SER A 520 17.61 17.20 1.77
C SER A 520 18.59 16.34 2.57
N LYS A 521 19.78 16.03 2.02
CA LYS A 521 20.81 15.24 2.72
C LYS A 521 21.24 15.94 4.02
N THR A 522 21.47 17.25 3.97
CA THR A 522 21.89 18.05 5.14
C THR A 522 20.82 18.05 6.24
N ALA A 523 19.55 18.16 5.86
CA ALA A 523 18.43 18.06 6.80
C ALA A 523 18.35 16.66 7.45
N GLU A 524 18.54 15.59 6.66
CA GLU A 524 18.56 14.22 7.16
C GLU A 524 19.74 13.94 8.08
N LEU A 525 20.95 14.45 7.78
CA LEU A 525 22.11 14.33 8.66
C LEU A 525 21.92 15.10 9.97
N THR A 526 21.30 16.29 9.91
CA THR A 526 20.94 17.06 11.11
C THR A 526 19.94 16.29 11.97
N ARG A 527 18.94 15.67 11.34
CA ARG A 527 17.99 14.79 12.02
C ARG A 527 18.69 13.59 12.65
N LEU A 528 19.59 12.93 11.92
CA LEU A 528 20.37 11.80 12.41
C LEU A 528 21.16 12.16 13.67
N LYS A 529 21.86 13.30 13.68
CA LYS A 529 22.58 13.80 14.86
C LYS A 529 21.67 13.92 16.09
N LYS A 530 20.48 14.50 15.94
CA LYS A 530 19.50 14.60 17.04
C LYS A 530 19.03 13.23 17.52
N GLU A 531 18.71 12.30 16.61
CA GLU A 531 18.26 10.96 16.99
C GLU A 531 19.39 10.13 17.67
N LEU A 532 20.67 10.34 17.30
CA LEU A 532 21.82 9.76 17.98
C LEU A 532 21.94 10.27 19.42
N GLN A 533 21.86 11.60 19.62
CA GLN A 533 21.85 12.23 20.94
C GLN A 533 20.69 11.69 21.80
N GLY A 534 19.48 11.61 21.23
CA GLY A 534 18.31 11.05 21.92
C GLY A 534 18.49 9.57 22.30
N SER A 535 19.13 8.78 21.46
CA SER A 535 19.43 7.37 21.75
C SER A 535 20.43 7.21 22.90
N ILE A 536 21.45 8.07 22.99
CA ILE A 536 22.37 8.11 24.13
C ILE A 536 21.64 8.50 25.41
N TYR A 537 20.78 9.53 25.34
CA TYR A 537 19.94 9.92 26.48
C TYR A 537 19.08 8.75 26.97
N LEU A 538 18.41 8.04 26.07
CA LEU A 538 17.60 6.86 26.42
C LEU A 538 18.45 5.73 27.02
N LEU A 539 19.63 5.47 26.46
CA LEU A 539 20.55 4.46 26.97
C LEU A 539 20.98 4.81 28.39
N ARG A 540 21.44 6.04 28.63
CA ARG A 540 21.81 6.53 29.96
C ARG A 540 20.66 6.39 30.94
N TYR A 541 19.47 6.87 30.55
CA TYR A 541 18.28 6.78 31.38
C TYR A 541 17.96 5.33 31.78
N ALA A 542 18.01 4.40 30.82
CA ALA A 542 17.77 2.97 31.06
C ALA A 542 18.81 2.31 31.98
N LEU A 543 20.08 2.74 31.92
CA LEU A 543 21.17 2.21 32.74
C LEU A 543 21.21 2.82 34.15
N GLU A 544 20.90 4.11 34.28
CA GLU A 544 20.87 4.83 35.56
C GLU A 544 19.64 4.45 36.41
N ASN A 545 18.54 4.06 35.75
CA ASN A 545 17.26 3.68 36.38
C ASN A 545 16.85 2.22 36.11
N PRO A 546 17.63 1.20 36.54
CA PRO A 546 17.28 -0.19 36.31
C PRO A 546 16.11 -0.64 37.19
N ALA A 547 15.18 -1.43 36.63
CA ALA A 547 13.99 -1.91 37.35
C ALA A 547 14.31 -2.89 38.49
N HIS A 548 15.43 -3.62 38.42
CA HIS A 548 15.85 -4.61 39.42
C HIS A 548 17.35 -4.48 39.73
N VAL A 549 17.72 -3.51 40.58
CA VAL A 549 19.13 -3.17 40.88
C VAL A 549 19.85 -4.25 41.72
N ASP A 550 19.10 -5.06 42.46
CA ASP A 550 19.66 -5.87 43.55
C ASP A 550 20.13 -7.28 43.15
N ASN A 551 19.79 -7.75 41.94
CA ASN A 551 19.98 -9.15 41.55
C ASN A 551 21.10 -9.43 40.54
N ASP A 552 21.70 -8.41 39.88
CA ASP A 552 22.73 -8.61 38.85
C ASP A 552 23.89 -7.62 39.02
N GLU A 553 25.08 -8.13 39.39
CA GLU A 553 26.30 -7.34 39.58
C GLU A 553 26.70 -6.56 38.31
N GLY A 554 26.45 -7.13 37.13
CA GLY A 554 26.78 -6.47 35.87
C GLY A 554 25.89 -5.27 35.58
N GLN A 555 24.61 -5.33 35.98
CA GLN A 555 23.68 -4.20 35.85
C GLN A 555 24.04 -3.08 36.83
N ARG A 556 24.44 -3.42 38.06
CA ARG A 556 24.95 -2.43 39.03
C ARG A 556 26.24 -1.78 38.53
N GLY A 557 27.17 -2.58 38.02
CA GLY A 557 28.41 -2.08 37.43
C GLY A 557 28.16 -1.14 36.25
N ALA A 558 27.20 -1.45 35.37
CA ALA A 558 26.84 -0.56 34.27
C ALA A 558 26.28 0.79 34.78
N LYS A 559 25.41 0.77 35.79
CA LYS A 559 24.87 1.99 36.41
C LYS A 559 25.96 2.89 37.01
N GLU A 560 26.91 2.30 37.73
CA GLU A 560 27.98 3.05 38.41
C GLU A 560 29.05 3.57 37.44
N ASN A 561 29.26 2.87 36.31
CA ASN A 561 30.37 3.17 35.40
C ASN A 561 29.97 3.95 34.15
N ILE A 562 28.69 3.97 33.74
CA ILE A 562 28.28 4.58 32.45
C ILE A 562 28.73 6.03 32.29
N GLY A 563 28.63 6.85 33.34
CA GLY A 563 29.08 8.25 33.30
C GLY A 563 30.61 8.37 33.10
N ARG A 564 31.39 7.46 33.72
CA ARG A 564 32.84 7.41 33.54
C ARG A 564 33.22 6.90 32.15
N GLU A 565 32.54 5.85 31.67
CA GLU A 565 32.74 5.28 30.33
C GLU A 565 32.50 6.34 29.24
N ILE A 566 31.43 7.14 29.38
CA ILE A 566 31.15 8.26 28.48
C ILE A 566 32.23 9.33 28.54
N GLN A 567 32.66 9.73 29.75
CA GLN A 567 33.72 10.72 29.90
C GLN A 567 35.03 10.24 29.26
N MET A 568 35.39 8.97 29.42
CA MET A 568 36.59 8.40 28.80
C MET A 568 36.55 8.45 27.27
N LEU A 569 35.37 8.30 26.65
CA LEU A 569 35.22 8.43 25.20
C LEU A 569 35.40 9.88 24.74
N VAL A 570 34.82 10.85 25.49
CA VAL A 570 35.00 12.28 25.20
C VAL A 570 36.45 12.72 25.39
N ASP A 571 37.12 12.23 26.45
CA ASP A 571 38.53 12.53 26.70
C ASP A 571 39.45 11.95 25.61
N ALA A 572 39.03 10.84 24.98
CA ALA A 572 39.75 10.23 23.86
C ALA A 572 39.52 10.98 22.54
N ASP A 573 38.32 11.53 22.34
CA ASP A 573 37.96 12.33 21.16
C ASP A 573 36.92 13.41 21.54
N GLU A 574 37.39 14.66 21.62
CA GLU A 574 36.57 15.82 21.99
C GLU A 574 35.41 16.07 21.00
N SER A 575 35.51 15.60 19.76
CA SER A 575 34.44 15.74 18.76
C SER A 575 33.16 14.99 19.15
N LEU A 576 33.28 13.98 20.02
CA LEU A 576 32.17 13.19 20.54
C LEU A 576 31.38 13.91 21.64
N LYS A 577 31.90 15.01 22.20
CA LYS A 577 31.27 15.73 23.30
C LYS A 577 29.85 16.18 22.96
N GLU A 578 29.67 16.71 21.76
CA GLU A 578 28.35 17.15 21.26
C GLU A 578 27.39 15.98 21.01
N CYS A 579 27.89 14.76 20.85
CA CYS A 579 27.05 13.57 20.74
C CYS A 579 26.65 13.03 22.13
N LEU A 580 27.68 12.78 22.97
CA LEU A 580 27.58 11.99 24.19
C LEU A 580 27.09 12.77 25.41
N LEU A 581 27.35 14.08 25.45
CA LEU A 581 27.03 14.97 26.58
C LEU A 581 26.06 16.10 26.18
N ALA A 582 25.31 15.93 25.08
CA ALA A 582 24.29 16.90 24.68
C ALA A 582 23.16 17.02 25.69
N ASP A 583 22.69 18.25 25.90
CA ASP A 583 21.46 18.52 26.63
C ASP A 583 20.24 18.15 25.77
N VAL A 584 19.72 16.95 25.98
CA VAL A 584 18.52 16.44 25.28
C VAL A 584 17.27 16.85 26.04
N TYR A 585 16.36 17.56 25.38
CA TYR A 585 15.06 17.94 25.93
C TYR A 585 14.05 16.79 25.75
N PRO A 586 13.53 16.17 26.83
CA PRO A 586 12.63 15.03 26.73
C PRO A 586 11.32 15.32 25.97
N ASP A 587 10.89 16.58 25.96
CA ASP A 587 9.66 17.02 25.27
C ASP A 587 9.87 17.30 23.77
N ASP A 588 11.12 17.38 23.30
CA ASP A 588 11.41 17.55 21.88
C ASP A 588 11.41 16.18 21.18
N GLY A 589 10.27 15.88 20.53
CA GLY A 589 10.07 14.64 19.77
C GLY A 589 11.08 14.39 18.63
N ASN A 590 11.84 15.41 18.21
CA ASN A 590 12.88 15.25 17.18
C ASN A 590 14.04 14.36 17.63
N TYR A 591 14.34 14.32 18.93
CA TYR A 591 15.37 13.43 19.49
C TYR A 591 14.94 11.96 19.50
N PHE A 592 13.63 11.70 19.46
CA PHE A 592 13.06 10.37 19.63
C PHE A 592 12.29 9.89 18.41
N GLY A 593 12.46 10.54 17.26
CA GLY A 593 11.80 10.16 16.00
C GLY A 593 10.26 10.23 16.05
N VAL A 594 9.68 11.07 16.91
CA VAL A 594 8.22 11.23 17.10
C VAL A 594 7.63 12.29 16.16
N GLY A 595 8.46 13.12 15.51
CA GLY A 595 8.04 14.13 14.54
C GLY A 595 7.84 13.64 13.10
N SER A 596 8.17 12.39 12.80
CA SER A 596 7.98 11.80 11.47
C SER A 596 6.76 10.89 11.48
N GLY A 597 5.70 11.26 10.74
CA GLY A 597 4.54 10.41 10.53
C GLY A 597 4.97 9.03 10.03
N PHE A 598 4.59 8.01 10.79
CA PHE A 598 4.47 6.63 10.33
C PHE A 598 3.02 6.39 9.90
#